data_AF-A0A7V8YZ56-F1
#
_entry.id   AF-A0A7V8YZ56-F1
#
_cell.length_a   1.000
_cell.length_b   1.000
_cell.length_c   1.000
_cell.angle_alpha   90.00
_cell.angle_beta   90.00
_cell.angle_gamma   90.00
#
_symmetry.space_group_name_H-M   'P 1'
#
loop_
_entity.id
_entity.type
_entity.pdbx_description
1 polymer ?
#
loop_
_entity_poly.entity_id
_entity_poly.type
_entity_poly.pdbx_seq_one_letter_code
_entity_poly.pdbx_strand_id
1 'polypeptide(L)' 'MKISSAEFVKSAFDRTHWTTDGLSEIAFIGRSNVGKSSLLNSLLQRKGLARTSNTPGRT' A
#
# COMPACT_ATOMS: atom_id res chain seq x y z
N MET A 1 -11.84 13.75 -0.21
CA MET A 1 -11.73 12.75 0.88
C MET A 1 -10.67 13.24 1.84
N LYS A 2 -10.96 13.31 3.15
CA LYS A 2 -9.97 13.68 4.17
C LYS A 2 -9.57 12.41 4.92
N ILE A 3 -8.30 12.00 4.81
CA ILE A 3 -7.76 10.81 5.48
C ILE A 3 -7.01 11.28 6.72
N SER A 4 -7.44 10.83 7.90
CA SER A 4 -6.86 11.23 9.19
C SER A 4 -5.65 10.38 9.59
N SER A 5 -5.65 9.09 9.24
CA SER A 5 -4.57 8.16 9.57
C SER A 5 -4.40 7.12 8.45
N ALA A 6 -3.18 6.63 8.33
CA ALA A 6 -2.82 5.53 7.44
C ALA A 6 -1.58 4.86 8.01
N GLU A 7 -1.63 3.53 8.12
CA GLU A 7 -0.60 2.71 8.76
C GLU A 7 -0.33 1.46 7.93
N PHE A 8 0.92 1.02 7.94
CA PHE A 8 1.27 -0.25 7.35
C PHE A 8 0.90 -1.36 8.34
N VAL A 9 -0.01 -2.25 7.93
CA VAL A 9 -0.50 -3.34 8.78
C VAL A 9 0.40 -4.57 8.67
N LYS A 10 0.52 -5.15 7.47
CA LYS A 10 1.37 -6.31 7.19
C LYS A 10 1.60 -6.52 5.70
N SER A 11 2.64 -7.27 5.37
CA SER A 11 2.81 -7.89 4.06
C SER A 11 2.20 -9.30 4.07
N ALA A 12 1.53 -9.67 3.00
CA ALA A 12 0.94 -11.00 2.85
C ALA A 12 1.49 -11.68 1.59
N PHE A 13 2.19 -12.80 1.79
CA PHE A 13 2.74 -13.61 0.69
C PHE A 13 1.78 -14.74 0.27
N ASP A 14 0.94 -15.18 1.21
CA ASP A 14 0.04 -16.33 1.07
C ASP A 14 -1.35 -15.96 1.58
N ARG A 15 -2.38 -16.72 1.20
CA ARG A 15 -3.77 -16.47 1.63
C ARG A 15 -3.97 -16.54 3.14
N THR A 16 -3.21 -17.37 3.84
CA THR A 16 -3.24 -17.47 5.31
C THR A 16 -2.79 -16.17 5.99
N HIS A 17 -2.04 -15.33 5.29
CA HIS A 17 -1.61 -14.02 5.77
C HIS A 17 -2.63 -12.91 5.50
N TRP A 18 -3.81 -13.18 4.93
CA TRP A 18 -4.80 -12.13 4.66
C TRP A 18 -5.42 -11.57 5.94
N THR A 19 -5.98 -10.37 5.86
CA THR A 19 -6.81 -9.82 6.96
C THR A 19 -8.16 -10.56 6.94
N THR A 20 -8.81 -10.68 8.09
CA THR A 20 -10.16 -11.27 8.22
C THR A 20 -11.06 -10.39 9.08
N ASP A 21 -10.80 -9.08 9.07
CA ASP A 21 -11.55 -8.09 9.84
C ASP A 21 -12.90 -7.70 9.21
N GLY A 22 -13.18 -8.18 7.99
CA GLY A 22 -14.44 -7.94 7.27
C GLY A 22 -14.57 -6.53 6.69
N LEU A 23 -13.48 -5.76 6.67
CA LEU A 23 -13.47 -4.42 6.09
C LEU A 23 -13.43 -4.48 4.56
N SER A 24 -13.93 -3.43 3.92
CA SER A 24 -13.80 -3.28 2.46
C SER A 24 -12.37 -2.92 2.08
N GLU A 25 -11.81 -3.65 1.11
CA GLU A 25 -10.44 -3.45 0.63
C GLU A 25 -10.42 -2.82 -0.78
N ILE A 26 -9.41 -1.98 -1.05
CA ILE A 26 -9.15 -1.40 -2.37
C ILE A 26 -7.77 -1.89 -2.83
N ALA A 27 -7.74 -2.64 -3.94
CA ALA A 27 -6.50 -3.15 -4.52
C ALA A 27 -5.91 -2.17 -5.55
N PHE A 28 -4.60 -1.92 -5.47
CA PHE A 28 -3.84 -1.11 -6.43
C PHE A 28 -2.97 -2.01 -7.32
N ILE A 29 -3.28 -2.09 -8.62
CA ILE A 29 -2.58 -2.95 -9.59
C ILE A 29 -1.96 -2.08 -10.68
N GLY A 30 -0.74 -2.41 -11.11
CA GLY A 30 -0.04 -1.67 -12.15
C GLY A 30 1.40 -2.12 -12.36
N ARG A 31 1.97 -1.80 -13.53
CA ARG A 31 3.29 -2.30 -13.98
C ARG A 31 4.46 -1.88 -13.10
N SER A 32 4.47 -0.63 -12.62
CA SER A 32 5.61 -0.06 -11.87
C SER A 32 5.30 0.03 -10.38
N ASN A 33 6.20 -0.46 -9.53
CA ASN A 33 6.09 -0.28 -8.07
C ASN A 33 6.24 1.19 -7.67
N VAL A 34 7.13 1.92 -8.35
CA VAL A 34 7.34 3.36 -8.13
C VAL A 34 6.04 4.14 -8.34
N GLY A 35 5.32 3.89 -9.43
CA GLY A 35 4.07 4.58 -9.74
C GLY A 35 2.96 4.30 -8.71
N LYS A 36 2.80 3.03 -8.32
CA LYS A 36 1.82 2.61 -7.30
C LYS A 36 2.10 3.25 -5.94
N SER A 37 3.35 3.18 -5.46
CA SER A 37 3.74 3.75 -4.17
C SER A 37 3.62 5.28 -4.16
N SER A 38 3.96 5.95 -5.26
CA SER A 38 3.78 7.41 -5.39
C SER A 38 2.30 7.81 -5.34
N LEU A 39 1.42 7.06 -6.03
CA LEU A 39 -0.03 7.28 -5.98
C LEU A 39 -0.58 7.08 -4.56
N LEU A 40 -0.20 5.99 -3.88
CA LEU A 40 -0.61 5.72 -2.50
C LEU A 40 -0.20 6.85 -1.55
N ASN A 41 1.06 7.28 -1.62
CA ASN A 41 1.56 8.38 -0.78
C ASN A 41 0.83 9.70 -1.06
N SER A 42 0.45 9.97 -2.32
CA SER A 42 -0.30 11.17 -2.70
C SER A 42 -1.75 11.12 -2.20
N LEU A 43 -2.46 10.01 -2.40
CA LEU A 43 -3.84 9.81 -1.95
C LEU A 43 -3.97 9.91 -0.43
N LEU A 44 -3.02 9.32 0.30
CA LEU A 44 -2.98 9.28 1.75
C LEU A 44 -2.37 10.54 2.37
N GLN A 45 -1.88 11.48 1.55
CA GLN A 45 -1.18 12.69 1.98
C GLN A 45 -0.04 12.40 2.98
N ARG A 46 0.64 11.25 2.82
CA ARG A 46 1.68 10.73 3.71
C ARG A 46 2.93 10.41 2.90
N LYS A 47 4.07 11.03 3.25
CA LYS A 47 5.36 10.72 2.61
C LYS A 47 5.93 9.43 3.21
N GLY A 48 6.32 8.49 2.35
CA GLY A 48 7.10 7.31 2.74
C GLY A 48 6.34 6.17 3.41
N LEU A 49 4.99 6.22 3.43
CA LEU A 49 4.18 5.11 3.92
C LEU A 49 4.33 3.89 2.99
N ALA A 50 4.11 4.11 1.69
CA ALA A 50 4.47 3.14 0.67
C ALA A 50 5.92 3.41 0.24
N ARG A 51 6.79 2.42 0.40
CA ARG A 51 8.19 2.52 0.00
C ARG A 51 8.29 2.65 -1.52
N THR A 52 8.80 3.80 -1.97
CA THR A 52 9.18 4.07 -3.36
C THR A 52 10.64 3.66 -3.55
N SER A 53 10.91 2.61 -4.33
CA SER A 53 12.27 2.24 -4.70
C SER A 53 12.29 1.70 -6.13
N ASN A 54 13.38 1.99 -6.83
CA ASN A 54 13.67 1.39 -8.13
C ASN A 54 14.27 -0.02 -7.99
N THR A 55 14.66 -0.44 -6.78
CA THR A 55 15.15 -1.79 -6.49
C THR A 55 13.95 -2.72 -6.23
N PRO A 56 13.87 -3.87 -6.93
CA PRO A 56 12.80 -4.86 -6.72
C PRO A 56 12.71 -5.33 -5.25
N GLY A 57 11.49 -5.67 -4.79
CA GLY A 57 11.26 -6.27 -3.46
C GLY A 57 11.17 -5.29 -2.28
N ARG A 58 10.99 -3.99 -2.54
CA ARG A 58 10.99 -2.94 -1.50
C ARG A 58 9.61 -2.36 -1.16
N THR A 59 8.58 -2.71 -1.93
CA THR A 59 7.18 -2.25 -1.75
C THR A 59 6.36 -3.32 -1.07
#